data_AF-A0A8S0VKN8-F1
#
_entry.id   AF-A0A8S0VKN8-F1
#
_cell.length_a   1.000
_cell.length_b   1.000
_cell.length_c   1.000
_cell.angle_alpha   90.00
_cell.angle_beta   90.00
_cell.angle_gamma   90.00
#
_symmetry.space_group_name_H-M   'P 1'
#
loop_
_entity.id
_entity.type
_entity.pdbx_description
1 polymer ?
#
loop_
_entity_poly.entity_id
_entity_poly.type
_entity_poly.pdbx_seq_one_letter_code
_entity_poly.pdbx_strand_id
1 'polypeptide(L)'
;MDNKGLRDRVKSLEQQLKTAKACAAISKSKAERALESEKLILDSVKEAAEGLLCVRVDPAEENRRVDARLKAMNAPSGSARDLALTLLHDRVKQAESFTEWCREGLVMVQRSLFPLNPAPSTLEGLFSWYRNPRQVRQKVREQLINGAIVALAFVRAHCPNLDIAKICRGLPLRGDQRANMQGHYDAVRRPAEDVIWQLEWEEDQVLRARGDIP
;
A
#
# COMPACT_ATOMS: atom_id res chain seq x y z
N MET A 1 73.72 -38.27 24.50
CA MET A 1 72.39 -37.65 24.37
C MET A 1 71.52 -38.17 25.50
N ASP A 2 70.92 -37.27 26.29
CA ASP A 2 70.33 -37.59 27.59
C ASP A 2 68.87 -38.09 27.43
N ASN A 3 68.63 -39.35 27.83
CA ASN A 3 67.35 -40.07 27.62
C ASN A 3 66.19 -39.40 28.38
N LYS A 4 66.50 -38.70 29.48
CA LYS A 4 65.52 -38.01 30.32
C LYS A 4 64.85 -36.84 29.59
N GLY A 5 65.63 -36.02 28.88
CA GLY A 5 65.11 -34.85 28.16
C GLY A 5 64.19 -35.23 26.99
N LEU A 6 64.47 -36.36 26.33
CA LEU A 6 63.59 -36.92 25.29
C LEU A 6 62.25 -37.37 25.87
N ARG A 7 62.24 -38.02 27.04
CA ARG A 7 61.02 -38.50 27.70
C ARG A 7 60.10 -37.36 28.14
N ASP A 8 60.66 -36.28 28.69
CA ASP A 8 59.88 -35.12 29.12
C ASP A 8 59.27 -34.38 27.91
N ARG A 9 60.01 -34.31 26.80
CA ARG A 9 59.52 -33.73 25.54
C ARG A 9 58.43 -34.57 24.89
N VAL A 10 58.52 -35.91 24.93
CA VAL A 10 57.44 -36.80 24.47
C VAL A 10 56.18 -36.59 25.30
N LYS A 11 56.27 -36.55 26.65
CA LYS A 11 55.12 -36.29 27.52
C LYS A 11 54.49 -34.91 27.26
N SER A 12 55.32 -33.89 27.04
CA SER A 12 54.84 -32.54 26.71
C SER A 12 54.09 -32.52 25.37
N LEU A 13 54.63 -33.19 24.34
CA LEU A 13 53.98 -33.30 23.03
C LEU A 13 52.69 -34.13 23.10
N GLU A 14 52.64 -35.21 23.88
CA GLU A 14 51.42 -35.99 24.11
C GLU A 14 50.33 -35.13 24.77
N GLN A 15 50.70 -34.33 25.76
CA GLN A 15 49.77 -33.42 26.43
C GLN A 15 49.28 -32.31 25.47
N GLN A 16 50.18 -31.74 24.66
CA GLN A 16 49.81 -30.77 23.63
C GLN A 16 48.88 -31.38 22.58
N LEU A 17 49.15 -32.60 22.13
CA LEU A 17 48.28 -33.33 21.18
C LEU A 17 46.90 -33.59 21.78
N LYS A 18 46.82 -33.95 23.07
CA LYS A 18 45.56 -34.17 23.78
C LYS A 18 44.74 -32.87 23.86
N THR A 19 45.38 -31.76 24.22
CA THR A 19 44.73 -30.43 24.26
C THR A 19 44.28 -29.99 22.87
N ALA A 20 45.12 -30.13 21.85
CA ALA A 20 44.79 -29.78 20.47
C ALA A 20 43.59 -30.59 19.95
N LYS A 21 43.52 -31.90 20.26
CA LYS A 21 42.36 -32.74 19.92
C LYS A 21 41.08 -32.28 20.62
N ALA A 22 41.16 -31.90 21.90
CA ALA A 22 40.02 -31.37 22.63
C ALA A 22 39.52 -30.03 22.04
N CYS A 23 40.44 -29.11 21.72
CA CYS A 23 40.11 -27.84 21.06
C CYS A 23 39.49 -28.05 19.67
N ALA A 24 40.01 -29.01 18.88
CA ALA A 24 39.46 -29.36 17.58
C ALA A 24 38.04 -29.93 17.71
N ALA A 25 37.77 -30.81 18.68
CA ALA A 25 36.44 -31.36 18.93
C ALA A 25 35.43 -30.28 19.35
N ILE A 26 35.85 -29.34 20.22
CA ILE A 26 35.01 -28.19 20.63
C ILE A 26 34.71 -27.30 19.42
N SER A 27 35.71 -27.01 18.59
CA SER A 27 35.55 -26.17 17.40
C SER A 27 34.64 -26.83 16.37
N LYS A 28 34.76 -28.14 16.18
CA LYS A 28 33.85 -28.94 15.34
C LYS A 28 32.40 -28.86 15.85
N SER A 29 32.16 -29.12 17.13
CA SER A 29 30.82 -29.03 17.73
C SER A 29 30.22 -27.62 17.64
N LYS A 30 31.03 -26.57 17.76
CA LYS A 30 30.58 -25.19 17.56
C LYS A 30 30.23 -24.90 16.10
N ALA A 31 31.04 -25.38 15.16
CA ALA A 31 30.77 -25.23 13.72
C ALA A 31 29.48 -25.96 13.31
N GLU A 32 29.25 -27.17 13.81
CA GLU A 32 28.01 -27.93 13.55
C GLU A 32 26.78 -27.20 14.09
N ARG A 33 26.85 -26.63 15.30
CA ARG A 33 25.76 -25.82 15.87
C ARG A 33 25.52 -24.53 15.09
N ALA A 34 26.58 -23.88 14.63
CA ALA A 34 26.46 -22.68 13.80
C ALA A 34 25.78 -23.00 12.46
N LEU A 35 26.13 -24.13 11.83
CA LEU A 35 25.51 -24.59 10.59
C LEU A 35 24.02 -24.91 10.77
N GLU A 36 23.64 -25.60 11.85
CA GLU A 36 22.23 -25.91 12.13
C GLU A 36 21.42 -24.63 12.40
N SER A 37 21.99 -23.69 13.17
CA SER A 37 21.37 -22.39 13.40
C SER A 37 21.20 -21.58 12.11
N GLU A 38 22.19 -21.61 11.22
CA GLU A 38 22.11 -20.95 9.91
C GLU A 38 21.00 -21.54 9.05
N LYS A 39 20.89 -22.87 9.04
CA LYS A 39 19.83 -23.58 8.31
C LYS A 39 18.44 -23.18 8.80
N LEU A 40 18.22 -23.15 10.11
CA LEU A 40 16.93 -22.75 10.69
C LEU A 40 16.55 -21.32 10.30
N ILE A 41 17.51 -20.38 10.35
CA ILE A 41 17.28 -19.00 9.91
C ILE A 41 16.93 -18.94 8.42
N LEU A 42 17.64 -19.72 7.58
CA LEU A 42 17.38 -19.77 6.16
C LEU A 42 15.96 -20.27 5.84
N ASP A 43 15.49 -21.29 6.55
CA ASP A 43 14.16 -21.85 6.35
C ASP A 43 13.07 -20.83 6.75
N SER A 44 13.23 -20.11 7.87
CA SER A 44 12.31 -19.01 8.24
C SER A 44 12.33 -17.86 7.22
N VAL A 45 13.49 -17.54 6.64
CA VAL A 45 13.59 -16.53 5.58
C VAL A 45 12.84 -16.95 4.32
N LYS A 46 12.92 -18.23 3.93
CA LYS A 46 12.16 -18.77 2.80
C LYS A 46 10.66 -18.71 3.05
N GLU A 47 10.22 -19.14 4.23
CA GLU A 47 8.80 -19.10 4.62
C GLU A 47 8.26 -17.66 4.60
N ALA A 48 9.02 -16.70 5.15
CA ALA A 48 8.66 -15.28 5.09
C ALA A 48 8.59 -14.76 3.65
N ALA A 49 9.53 -15.17 2.80
CA ALA A 49 9.52 -14.80 1.38
C ALA A 49 8.29 -15.39 0.66
N GLU A 50 7.89 -16.63 0.95
CA GLU A 50 6.69 -17.25 0.39
C GLU A 50 5.41 -16.54 0.84
N GLY A 51 5.32 -16.10 2.11
CA GLY A 51 4.19 -15.33 2.61
C GLY A 51 3.99 -13.97 1.93
N LEU A 52 5.02 -13.43 1.26
CA LEU A 52 4.99 -12.14 0.58
C LEU A 52 4.58 -12.21 -0.91
N LEU A 53 4.04 -13.34 -1.39
CA LEU A 53 3.48 -13.53 -2.73
C LEU A 53 2.16 -12.75 -2.96
N CYS A 54 2.12 -11.49 -2.56
CA CYS A 54 0.95 -10.62 -2.63
C CYS A 54 0.67 -10.08 -4.04
N VAL A 55 1.63 -10.16 -4.96
CA VAL A 55 1.48 -9.84 -6.38
C VAL A 55 1.85 -11.08 -7.18
N ARG A 56 0.95 -11.58 -8.05
CA ARG A 56 1.27 -12.67 -8.99
C ARG A 56 2.32 -12.16 -9.99
N VAL A 57 3.58 -12.23 -9.61
CA VAL A 57 4.69 -12.01 -10.52
C VAL A 57 4.91 -13.31 -11.29
N ASP A 58 5.04 -13.21 -12.62
CA ASP A 58 5.55 -14.31 -13.44
C ASP A 58 6.88 -14.82 -12.82
N PRO A 59 6.99 -16.11 -12.45
CA PRO A 59 8.22 -16.68 -11.91
C PRO A 59 9.46 -16.40 -12.77
N ALA A 60 9.30 -16.30 -14.09
CA ALA A 60 10.40 -15.98 -14.99
C ALA A 60 10.91 -14.53 -14.81
N GLU A 61 10.01 -13.57 -14.56
CA GLU A 61 10.38 -12.18 -14.28
C GLU A 61 10.97 -12.02 -12.87
N GLU A 62 10.44 -12.73 -11.87
CA GLU A 62 11.04 -12.77 -10.53
C GLU A 62 12.49 -13.28 -10.60
N ASN A 63 12.72 -14.42 -11.26
CA ASN A 63 14.05 -14.99 -11.43
C ASN A 63 14.99 -14.01 -12.13
N ARG A 64 14.55 -13.34 -13.21
CA ARG A 64 15.38 -12.33 -13.90
C ARG A 64 15.78 -11.17 -12.98
N ARG A 65 14.86 -10.66 -12.15
CA ARG A 65 15.16 -9.56 -11.21
C ARG A 65 16.10 -10.00 -10.09
N VAL A 66 15.86 -11.18 -9.54
CA VAL A 66 16.71 -11.77 -8.49
C VAL A 66 18.11 -12.02 -9.02
N ASP A 67 18.24 -12.59 -10.21
CA ASP A 67 19.53 -12.81 -10.89
C ASP A 67 20.26 -11.49 -11.16
N ALA A 68 19.55 -10.46 -11.62
CA ALA A 68 20.13 -9.13 -11.84
C ALA A 68 20.68 -8.52 -10.54
N ARG A 69 19.95 -8.68 -9.42
CA ARG A 69 20.40 -8.21 -8.10
C ARG A 69 21.58 -9.01 -7.55
N LEU A 70 21.56 -10.34 -7.70
CA LEU A 70 22.68 -11.19 -7.31
C LEU A 70 23.96 -10.79 -8.05
N LYS A 71 23.86 -10.54 -9.37
CA LYS A 71 24.98 -10.03 -10.18
C LYS A 71 25.46 -8.66 -9.70
N ALA A 72 24.56 -7.74 -9.37
CA ALA A 72 24.92 -6.41 -8.90
C ALA A 72 25.65 -6.41 -7.54
N MET A 73 25.40 -7.41 -6.69
CA MET A 73 26.05 -7.52 -5.39
C MET A 73 27.45 -8.15 -5.44
N ASN A 74 27.93 -8.57 -6.61
CA ASN A 74 29.15 -9.38 -6.74
C ASN A 74 29.16 -10.58 -5.78
N ALA A 75 27.98 -11.08 -5.40
CA ALA A 75 27.87 -12.20 -4.48
C ALA A 75 28.50 -13.43 -5.16
N PRO A 76 29.34 -14.22 -4.46
CA PRO A 76 29.87 -15.45 -5.00
C PRO A 76 28.70 -16.32 -5.44
N SER A 77 28.55 -16.46 -6.75
CA SER A 77 27.41 -17.09 -7.39
C SER A 77 27.20 -18.50 -6.84
N GLY A 78 26.12 -18.72 -6.10
CA GLY A 78 25.63 -20.07 -5.79
C GLY A 78 25.36 -20.41 -4.32
N SER A 79 25.55 -19.49 -3.36
CA SER A 79 25.10 -19.80 -2.00
C SER A 79 23.57 -19.73 -1.92
N ALA A 80 22.94 -20.81 -1.44
CA ALA A 80 21.47 -20.86 -1.24
C ALA A 80 20.98 -19.74 -0.31
N ARG A 81 21.87 -19.25 0.55
CA ARG A 81 21.67 -18.10 1.44
C ARG A 81 21.53 -16.79 0.69
N ASP A 82 22.45 -16.49 -0.21
CA ASP A 82 22.41 -15.22 -0.96
C ASP A 82 21.18 -15.19 -1.85
N LEU A 83 20.81 -16.32 -2.45
CA LEU A 83 19.57 -16.44 -3.21
C LEU A 83 18.33 -16.17 -2.34
N ALA A 84 18.22 -16.83 -1.18
CA ALA A 84 17.07 -16.67 -0.28
C ALA A 84 16.92 -15.22 0.24
N LEU A 85 18.04 -14.59 0.64
CA LEU A 85 18.05 -13.20 1.08
C LEU A 85 17.69 -12.24 -0.06
N THR A 86 18.21 -12.47 -1.26
CA THR A 86 17.89 -11.64 -2.42
C THR A 86 16.43 -11.75 -2.80
N LEU A 87 15.86 -12.97 -2.77
CA LEU A 87 14.45 -13.22 -3.03
C LEU A 87 13.57 -12.51 -2.00
N LEU A 88 13.87 -12.65 -0.71
CA LEU A 88 13.14 -11.94 0.35
C LEU A 88 13.17 -10.42 0.12
N HIS A 89 14.35 -9.86 -0.17
CA HIS A 89 14.50 -8.43 -0.40
C HIS A 89 13.83 -7.95 -1.71
N ASP A 90 13.73 -8.79 -2.76
CA ASP A 90 12.90 -8.48 -3.92
C ASP A 90 11.42 -8.43 -3.53
N ARG A 91 10.92 -9.47 -2.87
CA ARG A 91 9.51 -9.56 -2.49
C ARG A 91 9.07 -8.48 -1.50
N VAL A 92 9.90 -8.11 -0.53
CA VAL A 92 9.63 -6.97 0.37
C VAL A 92 9.49 -5.67 -0.44
N LYS A 93 10.43 -5.39 -1.36
CA LYS A 93 10.34 -4.20 -2.21
C LYS A 93 9.12 -4.21 -3.13
N GLN A 94 8.72 -5.37 -3.64
CA GLN A 94 7.50 -5.52 -4.41
C GLN A 94 6.26 -5.24 -3.55
N ALA A 95 6.21 -5.76 -2.33
CA ALA A 95 5.13 -5.51 -1.39
C ALA A 95 5.02 -4.03 -1.00
N GLU A 96 6.15 -3.35 -0.77
CA GLU A 96 6.21 -1.89 -0.55
C GLU A 96 5.65 -1.13 -1.75
N SER A 97 6.13 -1.44 -2.96
CA SER A 97 5.66 -0.80 -4.20
C SER A 97 4.17 -1.04 -4.43
N PHE A 98 3.68 -2.25 -4.17
CA PHE A 98 2.26 -2.57 -4.28
C PHE A 98 1.41 -1.82 -3.25
N THR A 99 1.88 -1.72 -2.01
CA THR A 99 1.22 -0.96 -0.94
C THR A 99 1.09 0.51 -1.33
N GLU A 100 2.15 1.08 -1.90
CA GLU A 100 2.14 2.45 -2.40
C GLU A 100 1.19 2.62 -3.58
N TRP A 101 1.20 1.70 -4.54
CA TRP A 101 0.25 1.71 -5.66
C TRP A 101 -1.21 1.64 -5.20
N CYS A 102 -1.52 0.78 -4.22
CA CYS A 102 -2.84 0.72 -3.60
C CYS A 102 -3.20 2.05 -2.91
N ARG A 103 -2.24 2.67 -2.22
CA ARG A 103 -2.44 3.98 -1.58
C ARG A 103 -2.77 5.05 -2.61
N GLU A 104 -1.97 5.18 -3.67
CA GLU A 104 -2.19 6.13 -4.76
C GLU A 104 -3.55 5.92 -5.45
N GLY A 105 -3.91 4.67 -5.73
CA GLY A 105 -5.22 4.33 -6.31
C GLY A 105 -6.38 4.73 -5.40
N LEU A 106 -6.29 4.45 -4.10
CA LEU A 106 -7.32 4.85 -3.13
C LEU A 106 -7.40 6.37 -2.96
N VAL A 107 -6.27 7.07 -2.95
CA VAL A 107 -6.24 8.55 -2.94
C VAL A 107 -6.92 9.11 -4.18
N MET A 108 -6.66 8.53 -5.36
CA MET A 108 -7.29 8.94 -6.62
C MET A 108 -8.81 8.77 -6.54
N VAL A 109 -9.30 7.59 -6.13
CA VAL A 109 -10.73 7.34 -5.94
C VAL A 109 -11.34 8.33 -4.96
N GLN A 110 -10.66 8.61 -3.85
CA GLN A 110 -11.16 9.57 -2.87
C GLN A 110 -11.25 10.99 -3.43
N ARG A 111 -10.22 11.46 -4.13
CA ARG A 111 -10.21 12.78 -4.77
C ARG A 111 -11.30 12.90 -5.84
N SER A 112 -11.55 11.84 -6.60
CA SER A 112 -12.64 11.83 -7.59
C SER A 112 -14.03 11.87 -6.96
N LEU A 113 -14.24 11.15 -5.85
CA LEU A 113 -15.55 11.09 -5.20
C LEU A 113 -15.82 12.28 -4.25
N PHE A 114 -14.76 12.87 -3.70
CA PHE A 114 -14.83 13.89 -2.67
C PHE A 114 -13.77 14.98 -2.90
N PRO A 115 -13.81 15.71 -4.02
CA PRO A 115 -12.76 16.67 -4.39
C PRO A 115 -12.48 17.72 -3.30
N LEU A 116 -13.53 18.16 -2.61
CA LEU A 116 -13.45 19.14 -1.51
C LEU A 116 -12.94 18.57 -0.18
N ASN A 117 -12.72 17.26 -0.06
CA ASN A 117 -12.25 16.65 1.19
C ASN A 117 -10.79 16.19 1.03
N PRO A 118 -9.88 16.60 1.94
CA PRO A 118 -8.50 16.14 1.87
C PRO A 118 -8.44 14.63 2.03
N ALA A 119 -7.72 13.97 1.12
CA ALA A 119 -7.45 12.54 1.21
C ALA A 119 -6.43 12.28 2.35
N PRO A 120 -6.63 11.26 3.20
CA PRO A 120 -5.61 10.81 4.13
C PRO A 120 -4.31 10.49 3.40
N SER A 121 -3.19 10.91 3.98
CA SER A 121 -1.86 10.69 3.38
C SER A 121 -1.36 9.25 3.54
N THR A 122 -1.91 8.50 4.49
CA THR A 122 -1.49 7.13 4.82
C THR A 122 -2.51 6.08 4.38
N LEU A 123 -2.04 4.88 4.02
CA LEU A 123 -2.91 3.76 3.64
C LEU A 123 -3.84 3.33 4.78
N GLU A 124 -3.34 3.34 6.02
CA GLU A 124 -4.15 3.09 7.21
C GLU A 124 -5.28 4.12 7.36
N GLY A 125 -4.98 5.40 7.12
CA GLY A 125 -5.97 6.47 7.12
C GLY A 125 -7.04 6.24 6.07
N LEU A 126 -6.66 5.84 4.86
CA LEU A 126 -7.58 5.47 3.77
C LEU A 126 -8.46 4.28 4.18
N PHE A 127 -7.87 3.19 4.70
CA PHE A 127 -8.65 2.05 5.14
C PHE A 127 -9.59 2.38 6.29
N SER A 128 -9.16 3.16 7.28
CA SER A 128 -10.01 3.63 8.37
C SER A 128 -11.20 4.43 7.85
N TRP A 129 -10.95 5.31 6.87
CA TRP A 129 -11.96 6.13 6.21
C TRP A 129 -13.01 5.26 5.48
N TYR A 130 -12.57 4.32 4.64
CA TYR A 130 -13.46 3.42 3.89
C TYR A 130 -14.13 2.34 4.73
N ARG A 131 -13.52 1.93 5.85
CA ARG A 131 -14.04 0.90 6.75
C ARG A 131 -15.36 1.33 7.41
N ASN A 132 -15.62 2.63 7.56
CA ASN A 132 -16.83 3.13 8.18
C ASN A 132 -17.85 3.60 7.12
N PRO A 133 -18.83 2.76 6.72
CA PRO A 133 -19.82 3.14 5.72
C PRO A 133 -20.72 4.31 6.17
N ARG A 134 -20.82 4.59 7.47
CA ARG A 134 -21.55 5.76 7.96
C ARG A 134 -20.83 7.06 7.62
N GLN A 135 -19.50 7.09 7.74
CA GLN A 135 -18.71 8.28 7.38
C GLN A 135 -18.78 8.55 5.88
N VAL A 136 -18.63 7.51 5.04
CA VAL A 136 -18.77 7.64 3.59
C VAL A 136 -20.15 8.21 3.23
N ARG A 137 -21.23 7.64 3.78
CA ARG A 137 -22.60 8.15 3.55
C ARG A 137 -22.78 9.58 4.02
N GLN A 138 -22.19 9.95 5.16
CA GLN A 138 -22.24 11.33 5.64
C GLN A 138 -21.54 12.28 4.66
N LYS A 139 -20.38 11.91 4.13
CA LYS A 139 -19.65 12.73 3.16
C LYS A 139 -20.38 12.87 1.83
N VAL A 140 -20.97 11.78 1.33
CA VAL A 140 -21.85 11.83 0.15
C VAL A 140 -23.04 12.76 0.43
N ARG A 141 -23.65 12.67 1.61
CA ARG A 141 -24.74 13.57 2.00
C ARG A 141 -24.30 15.03 2.06
N GLU A 142 -23.13 15.33 2.60
CA GLU A 142 -22.57 16.69 2.62
C GLU A 142 -22.40 17.22 1.19
N GLN A 143 -21.86 16.42 0.26
CA GLN A 143 -21.73 16.80 -1.15
C GLN A 143 -23.08 17.04 -1.82
N LEU A 144 -24.07 16.17 -1.58
CA LEU A 144 -25.44 16.35 -2.11
C LEU A 144 -26.10 17.61 -1.56
N ILE A 145 -25.92 17.91 -0.27
CA ILE A 145 -26.44 19.14 0.35
C ILE A 145 -25.78 20.36 -0.28
N ASN A 146 -24.45 20.35 -0.43
CA ASN A 146 -23.72 21.46 -1.05
C ASN A 146 -24.16 21.68 -2.50
N GLY A 147 -24.28 20.61 -3.29
CA GLY A 147 -24.81 20.67 -4.66
C GLY A 147 -26.23 21.24 -4.69
N ALA A 148 -27.11 20.83 -3.77
CA ALA A 148 -28.45 21.39 -3.65
C ALA A 148 -28.44 22.87 -3.26
N ILE A 149 -27.56 23.30 -2.35
CA ILE A 149 -27.41 24.71 -1.96
C ILE A 149 -27.01 25.54 -3.18
N VAL A 150 -25.99 25.12 -3.93
CA VAL A 150 -25.54 25.83 -5.13
C VAL A 150 -26.66 25.91 -6.17
N ALA A 151 -27.32 24.79 -6.46
CA ALA A 151 -28.44 24.77 -7.41
C ALA A 151 -29.58 25.71 -6.99
N LEU A 152 -29.99 25.68 -5.72
CA LEU A 152 -31.03 26.56 -5.21
C LEU A 152 -30.60 28.03 -5.17
N ALA A 153 -29.31 28.32 -4.92
CA ALA A 153 -28.77 29.68 -4.98
C ALA A 153 -28.83 30.23 -6.40
N PHE A 154 -28.45 29.44 -7.41
CA PHE A 154 -28.60 29.81 -8.83
C PHE A 154 -30.06 30.08 -9.19
N VAL A 155 -30.97 29.19 -8.81
CA VAL A 155 -32.41 29.41 -9.03
C VAL A 155 -32.89 30.69 -8.34
N ARG A 156 -32.43 30.96 -7.11
CA ARG A 156 -32.80 32.18 -6.37
C ARG A 156 -32.28 33.43 -7.06
N ALA A 157 -31.06 33.39 -7.62
CA ALA A 157 -30.45 34.52 -8.32
C ALA A 157 -31.23 34.89 -9.59
N HIS A 158 -31.70 33.89 -10.35
CA HIS A 158 -32.46 34.12 -11.58
C HIS A 158 -33.97 34.30 -11.36
N CYS A 159 -34.51 33.73 -10.28
CA CYS A 159 -35.94 33.76 -9.94
C CYS A 159 -36.15 34.24 -8.49
N PRO A 160 -35.91 35.53 -8.19
CA PRO A 160 -35.91 36.06 -6.82
C PRO A 160 -37.31 36.09 -6.16
N ASN A 161 -38.37 35.85 -6.91
CA ASN A 161 -39.74 35.75 -6.37
C ASN A 161 -40.18 34.29 -6.16
N LEU A 162 -39.36 33.31 -6.51
CA LEU A 162 -39.69 31.90 -6.33
C LEU A 162 -39.63 31.51 -4.84
N ASP A 163 -40.72 30.95 -4.33
CA ASP A 163 -40.80 30.39 -2.97
C ASP A 163 -40.13 29.00 -2.93
N ILE A 164 -38.84 29.00 -2.60
CA ILE A 164 -38.03 27.77 -2.46
C ILE A 164 -38.58 26.87 -1.35
N ALA A 165 -39.09 27.45 -0.26
CA ALA A 165 -39.60 26.68 0.87
C ALA A 165 -40.84 25.85 0.47
N LYS A 166 -41.67 26.37 -0.44
CA LYS A 166 -42.80 25.62 -1.01
C LYS A 166 -42.32 24.44 -1.87
N ILE A 167 -41.25 24.60 -2.65
CA ILE A 167 -40.68 23.54 -3.49
C ILE A 167 -40.10 22.41 -2.61
N CYS A 168 -39.47 22.76 -1.49
CA CYS A 168 -38.89 21.78 -0.56
C CYS A 168 -39.93 20.90 0.17
N ARG A 169 -41.22 21.25 0.14
CA ARG A 169 -42.28 20.45 0.81
C ARG A 169 -42.63 19.15 0.06
N GLY A 170 -42.04 18.92 -1.11
CA GLY A 170 -42.14 17.66 -1.84
C GLY A 170 -42.65 17.83 -3.26
N LEU A 171 -42.75 16.71 -3.98
CA LEU A 171 -43.26 16.69 -5.34
C LEU A 171 -44.69 17.21 -5.39
N PRO A 172 -45.08 17.96 -6.44
CA PRO A 172 -46.48 18.32 -6.62
C PRO A 172 -47.32 17.03 -6.67
N LEU A 173 -48.23 16.89 -5.71
CA LEU A 173 -49.21 15.81 -5.69
C LEU A 173 -50.32 16.17 -6.67
N ARG A 174 -50.67 15.25 -7.57
CA ARG A 174 -51.81 15.39 -8.48
C ARG A 174 -52.89 14.40 -8.03
N GLY A 175 -53.64 14.77 -6.98
CA GLY A 175 -54.51 13.85 -6.24
C GLY A 175 -53.69 12.87 -5.40
N ASP A 176 -54.08 11.59 -5.36
CA ASP A 176 -53.39 10.53 -4.60
C ASP A 176 -52.13 9.97 -5.30
N GLN A 177 -51.82 10.43 -6.52
CA GLN A 177 -50.69 9.95 -7.30
C GLN A 177 -49.55 10.97 -7.33
N ARG A 178 -48.32 10.45 -7.19
CA ARG A 178 -47.09 11.23 -7.42
C ARG A 178 -47.08 11.68 -8.88
N ALA A 179 -46.93 12.98 -9.12
CA ALA A 179 -46.77 13.49 -10.48
C ALA A 179 -45.58 12.81 -11.16
N ASN A 180 -45.76 12.44 -12.44
CA ASN A 180 -44.67 11.91 -13.25
C ASN A 180 -43.66 13.04 -13.51
N MET A 181 -42.44 12.88 -12.97
CA MET A 181 -41.38 13.87 -13.07
C MET A 181 -40.42 13.62 -14.24
N GLN A 182 -40.56 12.52 -14.98
CA GLN A 182 -39.56 12.11 -15.96
C GLN A 182 -39.29 13.18 -17.02
N GLY A 183 -40.35 13.78 -17.60
CA GLY A 183 -40.19 14.86 -18.58
C GLY A 183 -39.54 16.12 -18.01
N HIS A 184 -39.72 16.40 -16.70
CA HIS A 184 -39.03 17.50 -16.04
C HIS A 184 -37.55 17.18 -15.82
N TYR A 185 -37.22 15.95 -15.44
CA TYR A 185 -35.82 15.51 -15.30
C TYR A 185 -35.09 15.54 -16.64
N ASP A 186 -35.72 15.07 -17.71
CA ASP A 186 -35.12 15.05 -19.04
C ASP A 186 -34.87 16.48 -19.56
N ALA A 187 -35.79 17.42 -19.29
CA ALA A 187 -35.64 18.82 -19.68
C ALA A 187 -34.48 19.54 -18.96
N VAL A 188 -34.16 19.16 -17.72
CA VAL A 188 -33.10 19.82 -16.92
C VAL A 188 -31.77 19.08 -16.93
N ARG A 189 -31.71 17.85 -17.46
CA ARG A 189 -30.49 17.03 -17.47
C ARG A 189 -29.31 17.75 -18.12
N ARG A 190 -29.48 18.18 -19.38
CA ARG A 190 -28.40 18.83 -20.14
C ARG A 190 -27.98 20.18 -19.51
N PRO A 191 -28.92 21.08 -19.13
CA PRO A 191 -28.55 22.27 -18.35
C PRO A 191 -27.81 21.96 -17.05
N ALA A 192 -28.18 20.89 -16.34
CA ALA A 192 -27.48 20.50 -15.11
C ALA A 192 -26.03 20.04 -15.40
N GLU A 193 -25.81 19.30 -16.48
CA GLU A 193 -24.47 18.92 -16.94
C GLU A 193 -23.64 20.17 -17.31
N ASP A 194 -24.21 21.13 -18.03
CA ASP A 194 -23.53 22.38 -18.38
C ASP A 194 -23.15 23.21 -17.14
N VAL A 195 -24.03 23.27 -16.13
CA VAL A 195 -23.75 23.94 -14.85
C VAL A 195 -22.65 23.23 -14.08
N ILE A 196 -22.69 21.89 -14.00
CA ILE A 196 -21.63 21.11 -13.35
C ILE A 196 -20.30 21.35 -14.05
N TRP A 197 -20.26 21.26 -15.37
CA TRP A 197 -19.05 21.49 -16.15
C TRP A 197 -18.46 22.89 -15.93
N GLN A 198 -19.31 23.91 -15.88
CA GLN A 198 -18.88 25.28 -15.60
C GLN A 198 -18.30 25.42 -14.17
N LEU A 199 -18.95 24.80 -13.18
CA LEU A 199 -18.48 24.81 -11.79
C LEU A 199 -17.16 24.04 -11.63
N GLU A 200 -17.03 22.89 -12.28
CA GLU A 200 -15.79 22.10 -12.31
C GLU A 200 -14.66 22.92 -12.95
N TRP A 201 -14.95 23.62 -14.05
CA TRP A 201 -13.97 24.51 -14.68
C TRP A 201 -13.54 25.66 -13.75
N GLU A 202 -14.48 26.30 -13.05
CA GLU A 202 -14.17 27.35 -12.08
C GLU A 202 -13.37 26.82 -10.88
N GLU A 203 -13.73 25.64 -10.38
CA GLU A 203 -13.02 24.95 -9.29
C GLU A 203 -11.57 24.62 -9.70
N ASP A 204 -11.38 24.08 -10.89
CA ASP A 204 -10.05 23.81 -11.46
C ASP A 204 -9.19 25.08 -11.53
N GLN A 205 -9.76 26.22 -11.93
CA GLN A 205 -9.02 27.49 -11.94
C GLN A 205 -8.57 27.89 -10.52
N VAL A 206 -9.43 27.70 -9.51
CA VAL A 206 -9.10 28.02 -8.11
C VAL A 206 -8.02 27.08 -7.58
N LEU A 207 -8.10 25.80 -7.88
CA LEU A 207 -7.11 24.81 -7.45
C LEU A 207 -5.74 25.04 -8.10
N ARG A 208 -5.70 25.40 -9.39
CA ARG A 208 -4.48 25.83 -10.08
C ARG A 208 -3.87 27.09 -9.46
N ALA A 209 -4.69 28.09 -9.12
CA ALA A 209 -4.22 29.31 -8.47
C ALA A 209 -3.60 29.06 -7.08
N ARG A 210 -3.98 27.97 -6.41
CA ARG A 210 -3.42 27.54 -5.11
C ARG A 210 -2.17 26.65 -5.25
N GLY A 211 -1.86 26.18 -6.46
CA GLY A 211 -0.77 25.24 -6.71
C GLY A 211 -1.09 23.79 -6.33
N ASP A 212 -2.38 23.46 -6.13
CA ASP A 212 -2.82 22.11 -5.75
C ASP A 212 -2.90 21.16 -6.95
N ILE A 213 -2.98 21.71 -8.16
CA ILE A 213 -3.00 20.98 -9.44
C ILE A 213 -2.08 21.72 -10.43
N PRO A 214 -1.23 21.00 -11.20
CA PRO A 214 -0.32 21.61 -12.19
C PRO A 214 -1.04 22.36 -13.31
#